data_AF-A0A7S0A9Q7-F1
#
_entry.id   AF-A0A7S0A9Q7-F1
#
_cell.length_a   1.000
_cell.length_b   1.000
_cell.length_c   1.000
_cell.angle_alpha   90.00
_cell.angle_beta   90.00
_cell.angle_gamma   90.00
#
_symmetry.space_group_name_H-M   'P 1'
#
loop_
_entity.id
_entity.type
_entity.pdbx_description
1 polymer ?
#
loop_
_entity_poly.entity_id
_entity_poly.type
_entity_poly.pdbx_seq_one_letter_code
_entity_poly.pdbx_strand_id
1 'polypeptide(L)'
;MENKPEFIGWWLALAKIGAQVALLNYNIKQKGLVHCIKVANSAAALFDRDTEENVHAVEGELNGLKLFYWGGAPQLSFHQVAAVTHDALLDYSRDDSSFKALRQGIKMTDMFGFIYTS
;
A
#
# COMPACT_ATOMS: atom_id res chain seq x y z
N MET A 1 -4.45 0.36 7.05
CA MET A 1 -5.75 1.03 6.89
C MET A 1 -6.83 0.14 7.48
N GLU A 2 -7.77 0.71 8.23
CA GLU A 2 -8.97 0.00 8.69
C GLU A 2 -10.03 -0.17 7.57
N ASN A 3 -11.20 -0.70 7.93
CA ASN A 3 -12.34 -0.90 7.02
C ASN A 3 -12.98 0.43 6.62
N LYS A 4 -12.50 1.04 5.54
CA LYS A 4 -13.01 2.31 5.01
C LYS A 4 -12.96 2.40 3.48
N PRO A 5 -13.73 3.30 2.85
CA PRO A 5 -13.86 3.38 1.40
C PRO A 5 -12.52 3.53 0.65
N GLU A 6 -11.58 4.26 1.25
CA GLU A 6 -10.26 4.52 0.67
C GLU A 6 -9.44 3.24 0.49
N PHE A 7 -9.63 2.25 1.36
CA PHE A 7 -9.00 0.93 1.21
C PHE A 7 -9.41 0.27 -0.10
N ILE A 8 -10.71 0.30 -0.43
CA ILE A 8 -11.23 -0.23 -1.69
C ILE A 8 -10.75 0.61 -2.87
N GLY A 9 -10.74 1.94 -2.73
CA GLY A 9 -10.21 2.85 -3.75
C GLY A 9 -8.76 2.54 -4.11
N TRP A 10 -7.91 2.35 -3.10
CA TRP A 10 -6.50 1.98 -3.29
C TRP A 10 -6.32 0.60 -3.91
N TRP A 11 -7.11 -0.38 -3.47
CA TRP A 11 -7.08 -1.71 -4.08
C TRP A 11 -7.40 -1.64 -5.58
N LEU A 12 -8.48 -0.94 -5.95
CA LEU A 12 -8.87 -0.77 -7.35
C LEU A 12 -7.83 0.02 -8.16
N ALA A 13 -7.23 1.06 -7.58
CA ALA A 13 -6.19 1.85 -8.23
C ALA A 13 -4.93 1.01 -8.52
N LEU A 14 -4.50 0.19 -7.56
CA LEU A 14 -3.34 -0.70 -7.72
C LEU A 14 -3.63 -1.81 -8.74
N ALA A 15 -4.82 -2.41 -8.69
CA ALA A 15 -5.26 -3.36 -9.70
C ALA A 15 -5.32 -2.73 -11.11
N LYS A 16 -5.75 -1.46 -11.20
CA LYS A 16 -5.78 -0.71 -12.44
C LYS A 16 -4.39 -0.50 -13.04
N ILE A 17 -3.31 -0.45 -12.27
CA ILE A 17 -1.95 -0.39 -12.83
C ILE A 17 -1.29 -1.77 -12.96
N GLY A 18 -2.01 -2.85 -12.62
CA GLY A 18 -1.48 -4.21 -12.68
C GLY A 18 -0.56 -4.60 -11.53
N ALA A 19 -0.57 -3.84 -10.43
CA ALA A 19 0.21 -4.18 -9.26
C ALA A 19 -0.39 -5.39 -8.54
N GLN A 20 0.46 -6.31 -8.09
CA GLN A 20 0.08 -7.35 -7.15
C GLN A 20 -0.04 -6.74 -5.76
N VAL A 21 -1.17 -6.97 -5.09
CA VAL A 21 -1.46 -6.37 -3.78
C VAL A 21 -1.42 -7.40 -2.67
N ALA A 22 -0.85 -7.06 -1.52
CA ALA A 22 -0.98 -7.83 -0.30
C ALA A 22 -1.95 -7.10 0.65
N LEU A 23 -3.13 -7.65 0.85
CA LEU A 23 -4.17 -7.09 1.71
C LEU A 23 -4.02 -7.69 3.11
N LEU A 24 -3.50 -6.91 4.06
CA LEU A 24 -3.20 -7.35 5.41
C LEU A 24 -4.34 -7.00 6.36
N ASN A 25 -4.65 -7.91 7.29
CA ASN A 25 -5.49 -7.61 8.45
C ASN A 25 -4.80 -6.51 9.29
N TYR A 26 -5.48 -5.38 9.48
CA TYR A 26 -4.97 -4.23 10.24
C TYR A 26 -4.71 -4.52 11.74
N ASN A 27 -5.22 -5.64 12.25
CA ASN A 27 -4.94 -6.12 13.61
C ASN A 27 -3.55 -6.76 13.75
N ILE A 28 -2.84 -7.06 12.65
CA ILE A 28 -1.50 -7.66 12.68
C ILE A 28 -0.48 -6.61 13.09
N LYS A 29 0.38 -6.95 14.07
CA LYS A 29 1.39 -6.03 14.64
C LYS A 29 2.75 -6.70 14.76
N GLN A 30 3.79 -5.87 14.96
CA GLN A 30 5.12 -6.32 15.35
C GLN A 30 5.69 -7.38 14.38
N LYS A 31 6.28 -8.46 14.90
CA LYS A 31 6.86 -9.55 14.11
C LYS A 31 5.90 -10.16 13.09
N GLY A 32 4.60 -10.21 13.39
CA GLY A 32 3.59 -10.72 12.45
C GLY A 32 3.46 -9.83 11.22
N LEU A 33 3.51 -8.51 11.42
CA LEU A 33 3.45 -7.52 10.34
C LEU A 33 4.69 -7.63 9.46
N VAL A 34 5.88 -7.67 10.09
CA VAL A 34 7.16 -7.84 9.39
C VAL A 34 7.16 -9.14 8.58
N HIS A 35 6.68 -10.24 9.15
CA HIS A 35 6.60 -11.51 8.45
C HIS A 35 5.69 -11.45 7.22
N CYS A 36 4.47 -10.91 7.35
CA CYS A 36 3.53 -10.80 6.24
C CYS A 36 4.12 -9.96 5.09
N ILE A 37 4.73 -8.82 5.41
CA ILE A 37 5.37 -7.94 4.40
C ILE A 37 6.52 -8.66 3.69
N LYS A 38 7.37 -9.38 4.43
CA LYS A 38 8.52 -10.11 3.85
C LYS A 38 8.08 -11.28 2.98
N VAL A 39 7.10 -12.06 3.43
CA VAL A 39 6.57 -13.21 2.66
C VAL A 39 5.86 -12.74 1.39
N ALA A 40 5.14 -11.62 1.44
CA ALA A 40 4.51 -11.02 0.26
C ALA A 40 5.53 -10.44 -0.74
N ASN A 41 6.81 -10.34 -0.38
CA ASN A 41 7.87 -9.73 -1.19
C ASN A 41 7.50 -8.32 -1.68
N SER A 42 6.87 -7.53 -0.79
CA SER A 42 6.33 -6.22 -1.14
C SER A 42 7.44 -5.21 -1.45
N ALA A 43 7.27 -4.43 -2.53
CA ALA A 43 8.15 -3.31 -2.85
C ALA A 43 7.73 -1.99 -2.16
N ALA A 44 6.48 -1.91 -1.72
CA ALA A 44 5.91 -0.75 -1.05
C ALA A 44 4.83 -1.15 -0.04
N ALA A 45 4.62 -0.30 0.96
CA ALA A 45 3.49 -0.39 1.88
C ALA A 45 2.74 0.94 1.93
N LEU A 46 1.43 0.86 1.87
CA LEU A 46 0.51 1.98 2.03
C LEU A 46 -0.24 1.83 3.35
N PHE A 47 -0.20 2.87 4.16
CA PHE A 47 -0.86 2.92 5.45
C PHE A 47 -1.39 4.33 5.72
N ASP A 48 -2.04 4.51 6.85
CA ASP A 48 -2.73 5.73 7.25
C ASP A 48 -2.63 5.92 8.77
N ARG A 49 -3.27 6.97 9.28
CA ARG A 49 -3.35 7.28 10.72
C ARG A 49 -3.68 6.06 11.58
N ASP A 50 -4.68 5.27 11.20
CA ASP A 50 -5.20 4.18 12.04
C ASP A 50 -4.19 3.03 12.19
N THR A 51 -3.26 2.89 11.24
CA THR A 51 -2.23 1.86 11.24
C THR A 51 -0.82 2.40 11.39
N GLU A 52 -0.68 3.69 11.63
CA GLU A 52 0.58 4.42 11.72
C GLU A 52 1.50 3.86 12.81
N GLU A 53 0.97 3.68 14.02
CA GLU A 53 1.73 3.13 15.15
C GLU A 53 2.27 1.73 14.85
N ASN A 54 1.47 0.89 14.19
CA ASN A 54 1.86 -0.48 13.86
C ASN A 54 3.03 -0.50 12.87
N VAL A 55 3.03 0.39 11.87
CA VAL A 55 4.10 0.50 10.87
C VAL A 55 5.34 1.16 11.47
N HIS A 56 5.16 2.23 12.23
CA HIS A 56 6.27 2.94 12.89
C HIS A 56 7.03 2.01 13.86
N ALA A 57 6.32 1.17 14.62
CA ALA A 57 6.93 0.22 15.54
C ALA A 57 7.89 -0.78 14.87
N VAL A 58 7.76 -1.01 13.56
CA VAL A 58 8.56 -1.98 12.82
C VAL A 58 9.43 -1.35 11.72
N GLU A 59 9.45 -0.02 11.60
CA GLU A 59 10.13 0.68 10.48
C GLU A 59 11.58 0.22 10.29
N GLY A 60 12.35 0.08 11.38
CA GLY A 60 13.74 -0.37 11.33
C GLY A 60 13.95 -1.79 10.79
N GLU A 61 12.89 -2.61 10.74
CA GLU A 61 12.91 -3.96 10.18
C GLU A 61 12.46 -4.01 8.70
N LEU A 62 11.90 -2.91 8.17
CA LEU A 62 11.35 -2.77 6.82
C LEU A 62 12.35 -2.16 5.83
N ASN A 63 13.63 -2.51 5.96
CA ASN A 63 14.71 -1.97 5.12
C ASN A 63 14.44 -2.17 3.62
N GLY A 64 14.48 -1.08 2.85
CA GLY A 64 14.26 -1.08 1.40
C GLY A 64 12.79 -1.03 0.95
N LEU A 65 11.84 -1.10 1.88
CA LEU A 65 10.41 -0.95 1.57
C LEU A 65 10.05 0.53 1.40
N LYS A 66 9.36 0.87 0.31
CA LYS A 66 8.84 2.24 0.13
C LYS A 66 7.58 2.44 0.97
N LEU A 67 7.61 3.43 1.84
CA LEU A 67 6.47 3.76 2.71
C LEU A 67 5.64 4.89 2.10
N PHE A 68 4.34 4.67 1.98
CA PHE A 68 3.35 5.65 1.56
C PHE A 68 2.33 5.87 2.67
N TYR A 69 2.09 7.12 3.03
CA TYR A 69 1.13 7.52 4.05
C TYR A 69 -0.07 8.21 3.40
N TRP A 70 -1.26 7.69 3.63
CA TRP A 70 -2.51 8.24 3.10
C TRP A 70 -3.16 9.21 4.08
N GLY A 71 -3.63 10.35 3.54
CA GLY A 71 -4.49 11.28 4.26
C GLY A 71 -3.78 12.47 4.91
N GLY A 72 -2.60 12.85 4.41
CA GLY A 72 -1.86 14.01 4.92
C GLY A 72 -0.42 13.66 5.29
N ALA A 73 0.10 14.32 6.31
CA ALA A 73 1.39 13.98 6.91
C ALA A 73 1.20 12.99 8.07
N PRO A 74 2.17 12.07 8.28
CA PRO A 74 2.21 11.25 9.49
C PRO A 74 2.37 12.13 10.74
N GLN A 75 1.85 11.65 11.86
CA GLN A 75 2.04 12.23 13.19
C GLN A 75 3.37 11.78 13.83
N LEU A 76 3.83 10.58 13.48
CA LEU A 76 5.10 10.00 13.92
C LEU A 76 6.21 10.31 12.90
N SER A 77 7.44 10.36 13.38
CA SER A 77 8.61 10.66 12.54
C SER A 77 9.14 9.38 11.90
N PHE A 78 8.96 9.25 10.58
CA PHE A 78 9.54 8.17 9.78
C PHE A 78 10.86 8.64 9.14
N HIS A 79 11.79 7.71 8.94
CA HIS A 79 13.05 7.96 8.24
C HIS A 79 12.81 8.33 6.77
N GLN A 80 11.90 7.63 6.09
CA GLN A 80 11.52 7.94 4.71
C GLN A 80 10.08 7.49 4.45
N VAL A 81 9.18 8.46 4.23
CA VAL A 81 7.78 8.20 3.89
C VAL A 81 7.27 9.25 2.90
N ALA A 82 6.51 8.80 1.91
CA ALA A 82 5.85 9.68 0.96
C ALA A 82 4.40 9.91 1.39
N ALA A 83 4.06 11.16 1.71
CA ALA A 83 2.69 11.56 1.97
C ALA A 83 1.87 11.58 0.67
N VAL A 84 0.68 11.00 0.71
CA VAL A 84 -0.31 11.02 -0.38
C VAL A 84 -1.58 11.66 0.15
N THR A 85 -1.94 12.80 -0.45
CA THR A 85 -3.11 13.59 -0.06
C THR A 85 -4.24 13.45 -1.08
N HIS A 86 -5.45 13.74 -0.65
CA HIS A 86 -6.62 13.76 -1.54
C HIS A 86 -6.46 14.83 -2.63
N ASP A 87 -6.00 16.02 -2.25
CA ASP A 87 -5.83 17.13 -3.19
C ASP A 87 -4.80 16.81 -4.27
N ALA A 88 -3.72 16.10 -3.92
CA ALA A 88 -2.73 15.65 -4.90
C ALA A 88 -3.31 14.71 -5.97
N LEU A 89 -4.42 14.01 -5.67
CA LEU A 89 -5.11 13.19 -6.66
C LEU A 89 -6.04 13.99 -7.57
N LEU A 90 -6.53 15.16 -7.13
CA LEU A 90 -7.43 16.00 -7.93
C LEU A 90 -6.72 16.60 -9.14
N ASP A 91 -5.42 16.88 -8.99
CA ASP A 91 -4.57 17.44 -10.05
C ASP A 91 -4.06 16.37 -11.04
N TYR A 92 -4.29 15.09 -10.75
CA TYR A 92 -3.78 14.01 -11.59
C TYR A 92 -4.59 13.88 -12.89
N SER A 93 -3.89 13.68 -14.01
CA SER A 93 -4.54 13.44 -15.30
C SER A 93 -5.44 12.19 -15.24
N ARG A 94 -6.66 12.32 -15.77
CA ARG A 94 -7.62 11.21 -15.91
C ARG A 94 -7.40 10.40 -17.19
N ASP A 95 -6.32 10.69 -17.92
CA ASP A 95 -5.95 9.92 -19.10
C ASP A 95 -5.28 8.59 -18.71
N ASP A 96 -5.99 7.50 -18.98
CA ASP A 96 -5.54 6.13 -18.71
C ASP A 96 -4.58 5.58 -19.77
N SER A 97 -4.30 6.34 -20.85
CA SER A 97 -3.42 5.91 -21.94
C SER A 97 -2.03 5.47 -21.43
N SER A 98 -1.53 6.17 -20.40
CA SER A 98 -0.25 5.91 -19.74
C SER A 98 -0.22 4.61 -18.92
N PHE A 99 -1.35 4.18 -18.35
CA PHE A 99 -1.42 2.96 -17.52
C PHE A 99 -1.53 1.67 -18.33
N LYS A 100 -1.86 1.75 -19.62
CA LYS A 100 -1.93 0.57 -20.49
C LYS A 100 -0.58 -0.13 -20.60
N ALA A 101 0.52 0.65 -20.68
CA ALA A 101 1.87 0.11 -20.74
C ALA A 101 2.25 -0.66 -19.47
N LEU A 102 1.80 -0.21 -18.29
CA LEU A 102 2.12 -0.84 -17.00
C LEU A 102 1.54 -2.26 -16.87
N ARG A 103 0.42 -2.52 -17.54
CA ARG A 103 -0.25 -3.83 -17.53
C ARG A 103 0.18 -4.73 -18.69
N GLN A 104 1.14 -4.30 -19.50
CA GLN A 104 1.57 -5.08 -20.65
C GLN A 104 2.14 -6.42 -20.20
N GLY A 105 1.59 -7.52 -20.72
CA GLY A 105 2.03 -8.89 -20.41
C GLY A 105 1.31 -9.55 -19.24
N ILE A 106 0.48 -8.80 -18.48
CA ILE A 106 -0.36 -9.38 -17.43
C ILE A 106 -1.48 -10.22 -18.06
N LYS A 107 -1.64 -11.45 -17.58
CA LYS A 107 -2.66 -12.42 -18.00
C LYS A 107 -3.74 -12.55 -16.94
N MET A 108 -4.91 -13.00 -17.35
CA MET A 108 -6.02 -13.31 -16.44
C MET A 108 -5.67 -14.39 -15.40
N THR A 109 -4.68 -15.24 -15.69
CA THR A 109 -4.21 -16.32 -14.81
C THR A 109 -3.11 -15.86 -13.85
N ASP A 110 -2.58 -14.65 -14.03
CA ASP A 110 -1.54 -14.15 -13.14
C ASP A 110 -2.13 -13.85 -11.77
N MET A 111 -1.30 -14.01 -10.74
CA MET A 111 -1.72 -13.76 -9.37
C MET A 111 -2.08 -12.27 -9.20
N PHE A 112 -3.28 -11.98 -8.74
CA PHE A 112 -3.73 -10.61 -8.48
C PHE A 112 -3.20 -10.05 -7.15
N GLY A 113 -2.94 -10.94 -6.18
CA GLY A 113 -2.54 -10.54 -4.85
C GLY A 113 -2.70 -11.64 -3.79
N PHE A 114 -2.40 -11.27 -2.55
CA PHE A 114 -2.49 -12.08 -1.36
C PHE A 114 -3.50 -11.47 -0.38
N ILE A 115 -4.26 -12.30 0.31
CA ILE A 115 -5.20 -11.86 1.35
C ILE A 115 -4.78 -12.52 2.66
N TYR A 116 -4.35 -11.71 3.63
CA TYR A 116 -3.96 -12.15 4.97
C TYR A 116 -5.04 -11.77 5.96
N THR A 117 -6.09 -12.59 6.00
CA THR A 117 -7.14 -12.52 7.03
C THR A 117 -6.79 -13.48 8.16
N SER A 118 -7.03 -13.06 9.40
CA SER A 118 -6.93 -13.95 10.57
C SER A 118 -7.98 -15.06 10.52
#